data_AF-A0A835QF33-F1
#
_entry.id   AF-A0A835QF33-F1
#
_cell.length_a   1.000
_cell.length_b   1.000
_cell.length_c   1.000
_cell.angle_alpha   90.00
_cell.angle_beta   90.00
_cell.angle_gamma   90.00
#
_symmetry.space_group_name_H-M   'P 1'
#
loop_
_entity.id
_entity.type
_entity.pdbx_description
1 polymer ?
#
loop_
_entity_poly.entity_id
_entity_poly.type
_entity_poly.pdbx_seq_one_letter_code
_entity_poly.pdbx_strand_id
1 'polypeptide(L)'
;MAWELLLWIVAFLGIIALVAVDAYQLICLSDLESDYINPYDCSARINGVVIPEFILQGILSGLFLLTWQLIPFLLMAPITYFHLQTFLKRKHLMDVTEIFRQIDGQKEIQGG
;
A
#
# COMPACT_ATOMS: atom_id res chain seq x y z
N MET A 1 3.66 31.16 4.02
CA MET A 1 3.07 31.64 2.75
C MET A 1 3.51 30.80 1.54
N ALA A 2 4.62 31.07 0.84
CA ALA A 2 4.96 30.33 -0.39
C ALA A 2 5.43 28.87 -0.16
N TRP A 3 6.24 28.65 0.87
CA TRP A 3 6.76 27.32 1.22
C TRP A 3 5.65 26.35 1.67
N GLU A 4 4.71 26.85 2.47
CA GLU A 4 3.53 26.07 2.89
C GLU A 4 2.65 25.71 1.71
N LEU A 5 2.41 26.65 0.79
CA LEU A 5 1.63 26.39 -0.43
C LEU A 5 2.28 25.27 -1.26
N LEU A 6 3.61 25.32 -1.45
CA LEU A 6 4.33 24.28 -2.17
C LEU A 6 4.21 22.93 -1.47
N LEU A 7 4.31 22.89 -0.14
CA LEU A 7 4.12 21.66 0.64
C LEU A 7 2.72 21.09 0.43
N TRP A 8 1.68 21.92 0.51
CA TRP A 8 0.30 21.49 0.29
C TRP A 8 0.07 20.95 -1.12
N ILE A 9 0.67 21.57 -2.15
CA ILE A 9 0.60 21.08 -3.53
C ILE A 9 1.30 19.73 -3.66
N VAL A 10 2.52 19.59 -3.12
CA VAL A 10 3.27 18.33 -3.14
C VAL A 10 2.51 17.24 -2.37
N ALA A 11 1.94 17.57 -1.23
CA ALA A 11 1.13 16.65 -0.43
C ALA A 11 -0.12 16.20 -1.19
N PHE A 12 -0.82 17.13 -1.83
CA PHE A 12 -2.01 16.82 -2.61
C PHE A 12 -1.69 15.87 -3.77
N LEU A 13 -0.63 16.16 -4.54
CA LEU A 13 -0.17 15.28 -5.62
C LEU A 13 0.31 13.92 -5.09
N GLY A 14 1.00 13.91 -3.95
CA GLY A 14 1.45 12.69 -3.29
C GLY A 14 0.29 11.81 -2.84
N ILE A 15 -0.76 12.39 -2.27
CA ILE A 15 -1.98 11.67 -1.87
C ILE A 15 -2.68 11.07 -3.10
N ILE A 16 -2.81 11.83 -4.19
CA ILE A 16 -3.38 11.31 -5.45
C ILE A 16 -2.57 10.11 -5.96
N ALA A 17 -1.25 10.21 -5.93
CA ALA A 17 -0.37 9.12 -6.35
C ALA A 17 -0.54 7.87 -5.47
N LEU A 18 -0.64 8.04 -4.14
CA LEU A 18 -0.91 6.93 -3.21
C LEU A 18 -2.26 6.25 -3.52
N VAL A 19 -3.33 7.03 -3.67
CA VAL A 19 -4.66 6.50 -4.02
C VAL A 19 -4.65 5.76 -5.35
N ALA A 20 -3.90 6.25 -6.35
CA ALA A 20 -3.77 5.59 -7.64
C ALA A 20 -3.03 4.24 -7.53
N VAL A 21 -1.99 4.18 -6.69
CA VAL A 21 -1.26 2.95 -6.39
C VAL A 21 -2.17 1.94 -5.67
N ASP A 22 -2.92 2.37 -4.67
CA ASP A 22 -3.90 1.53 -3.96
C ASP A 22 -4.94 0.97 -4.93
N ALA A 23 -5.48 1.81 -5.82
CA ALA A 23 -6.43 1.38 -6.84
C ALA A 23 -5.84 0.35 -7.80
N TYR A 24 -4.57 0.52 -8.21
CA TYR A 24 -3.88 -0.46 -9.04
C TYR A 24 -3.72 -1.81 -8.33
N GLN A 25 -3.40 -1.83 -7.04
CA GLN A 25 -3.31 -3.05 -6.25
C GLN A 25 -4.67 -3.75 -6.12
N LEU A 26 -5.74 -2.99 -5.90
CA LEU A 26 -7.11 -3.53 -5.85
C LEU A 26 -7.53 -4.16 -7.18
N ILE A 27 -7.19 -3.54 -8.32
CA ILE A 27 -7.47 -4.11 -9.64
C ILE A 27 -6.70 -5.42 -9.83
N CYS A 28 -5.40 -5.44 -9.49
CA CYS A 28 -4.60 -6.66 -9.58
C CYS A 28 -5.17 -7.80 -8.71
N LEU A 29 -5.74 -7.47 -7.54
CA LEU A 29 -6.38 -8.43 -6.65
C LEU A 29 -7.71 -8.93 -7.23
N SER A 30 -8.51 -8.05 -7.85
CA SER A 30 -9.77 -8.40 -8.51
C SER A 30 -9.56 -9.28 -9.76
N ASP A 31 -8.48 -9.01 -10.52
CA ASP A 31 -8.04 -9.86 -11.64
C ASP A 31 -7.60 -11.25 -11.16
N LEU A 32 -7.00 -11.32 -9.97
CA LEU A 32 -6.61 -12.59 -9.35
C LEU A 32 -7.84 -13.39 -8.88
N GLU A 33 -8.82 -12.73 -8.25
CA GLU A 33 -10.08 -13.36 -7.81
C GLU A 33 -10.88 -13.94 -8.99
N SER A 34 -10.86 -13.24 -10.13
CA SER A 34 -11.55 -13.67 -11.36
C SER A 34 -10.79 -14.75 -12.14
N ASP A 35 -9.75 -15.36 -11.56
CA ASP A 35 -8.85 -16.36 -12.16
C ASP A 35 -8.18 -15.88 -13.49
N TYR A 36 -8.05 -14.55 -13.69
CA TYR A 36 -7.51 -13.97 -14.93
C TYR A 36 -5.98 -13.90 -14.96
N ILE A 37 -5.33 -13.78 -13.79
CA ILE A 37 -3.87 -13.66 -13.65
C ILE A 37 -3.30 -14.72 -12.69
N ASN A 38 -2.08 -15.19 -12.96
CA ASN A 38 -1.40 -16.10 -12.05
C ASN A 38 -1.07 -15.38 -10.72
N PRO A 39 -1.35 -15.98 -9.55
CA PRO A 39 -0.97 -15.44 -8.23
C PRO A 39 0.52 -15.07 -8.13
N TYR A 40 1.41 -15.78 -8.83
CA TYR A 40 2.83 -15.45 -8.86
C TYR A 40 3.11 -14.10 -9.55
N ASP A 41 2.48 -13.86 -10.70
CA ASP A 41 2.65 -12.62 -11.46
C ASP A 41 2.00 -11.43 -10.74
N CYS A 42 0.85 -11.64 -10.10
CA CYS A 42 0.17 -10.63 -9.28
C CYS A 42 1.03 -10.22 -8.07
N SER A 43 1.58 -11.20 -7.35
CA SER A 43 2.42 -10.95 -6.17
C SER A 43 3.70 -10.18 -6.53
N ALA A 44 4.34 -10.53 -7.66
CA ALA A 44 5.55 -9.83 -8.13
C ALA A 44 5.26 -8.36 -8.50
N ARG A 45 4.12 -8.09 -9.15
CA ARG A 45 3.69 -6.73 -9.51
C ARG A 45 3.38 -5.89 -8.29
N ILE A 46 2.61 -6.41 -7.34
CA ILE A 46 2.27 -5.67 -6.12
C ILE A 46 3.52 -5.41 -5.28
N ASN A 47 4.41 -6.40 -5.18
CA ASN A 47 5.66 -6.24 -4.44
C ASN A 47 6.59 -5.17 -5.02
N GLY A 48 6.59 -4.98 -6.34
CA GLY A 48 7.34 -3.90 -7.00
C GLY A 48 6.79 -2.51 -6.70
N VAL A 49 5.50 -2.41 -6.39
CA VAL A 49 4.77 -1.13 -6.20
C VAL A 49 4.59 -0.77 -4.72
N VAL A 50 4.53 -1.75 -3.82
CA VAL A 50 4.34 -1.52 -2.38
C VAL A 50 5.54 -0.82 -1.72
N ILE A 51 6.76 -1.12 -2.17
CA ILE A 51 7.98 -0.47 -1.65
C ILE A 51 7.98 1.03 -1.94
N PRO A 52 7.81 1.49 -3.21
CA PRO A 52 7.78 2.92 -3.49
C PRO A 52 6.61 3.64 -2.80
N GLU A 53 5.46 2.97 -2.61
CA GLU A 53 4.34 3.50 -1.84
C GLU A 53 4.72 3.80 -0.38
N PHE A 54 5.32 2.85 0.33
CA PHE A 54 5.77 3.05 1.71
C PHE A 54 6.81 4.14 1.84
N ILE A 55 7.74 4.24 0.88
CA ILE A 55 8.73 5.32 0.84
C ILE A 55 8.04 6.68 0.67
N LEU A 56 7.13 6.80 -0.30
CA LEU A 56 6.40 8.04 -0.57
C LEU A 56 5.58 8.48 0.66
N GLN A 57 4.87 7.53 1.29
CA GLN A 57 4.07 7.80 2.47
C GLN A 57 4.93 8.22 3.68
N GLY A 58 6.08 7.56 3.88
CA GLY A 58 7.04 7.93 4.92
C GLY A 58 7.62 9.33 4.72
N ILE A 59 7.97 9.68 3.48
CA ILE A 59 8.46 11.02 3.12
C ILE A 59 7.37 12.07 3.42
N LEU A 60 6.13 11.86 2.97
CA LEU A 60 5.02 12.78 3.21
C LEU A 60 4.76 12.98 4.71
N SER A 61 4.71 11.89 5.49
CA SER A 61 4.54 11.97 6.94
C SER A 61 5.69 12.74 7.61
N GLY A 62 6.94 12.50 7.20
CA GLY A 62 8.12 13.22 7.70
C GLY A 62 8.10 14.72 7.36
N LEU A 63 7.64 15.09 6.16
CA LEU A 63 7.49 16.50 5.75
C LEU A 63 6.43 17.23 6.59
N PHE A 64 5.32 16.58 6.92
CA PHE A 64 4.30 17.14 7.81
C PHE A 64 4.81 17.31 9.25
N LEU A 65 5.63 16.39 9.73
CA LEU A 65 6.27 16.49 11.04
C LEU A 65 7.24 17.68 11.10
N LEU A 66 8.08 17.85 10.06
CA LEU A 66 9.06 18.94 9.99
C LEU A 66 8.41 20.32 9.91
N THR A 67 7.23 20.41 9.28
CA THR A 67 6.46 21.66 9.14
C THR A 67 5.45 21.90 10.27
N TRP A 68 5.53 21.10 11.34
CA TRP A 68 4.66 21.18 12.52
C TRP A 68 3.16 21.13 12.20
N GLN A 69 2.80 20.49 11.08
CA GLN A 69 1.42 20.29 10.68
C GLN A 69 0.86 19.06 11.40
N LEU A 70 0.52 19.24 12.68
CA LEU A 70 0.08 18.17 13.58
C LEU A 70 -1.18 17.44 13.12
N ILE A 71 -2.14 18.13 12.51
CA ILE A 71 -3.41 17.52 12.07
C ILE A 71 -3.19 16.46 10.97
N PRO A 72 -2.58 16.78 9.81
CA PRO A 72 -2.32 15.78 8.77
C PRO A 72 -1.32 14.72 9.22
N PHE A 73 -0.34 15.10 10.05
CA PHE A 73 0.58 14.15 10.65
C PHE A 73 -0.15 13.10 11.51
N LEU A 74 -1.06 13.53 12.39
CA LEU A 74 -1.80 12.62 13.27
C LEU A 74 -2.70 11.65 12.47
N LEU A 75 -3.23 12.09 11.33
CA LEU A 75 -4.00 11.23 10.42
C LEU A 75 -3.10 10.20 9.72
N MET A 76 -1.93 10.62 9.24
CA MET A 76 -0.99 9.74 8.53
C MET A 76 -0.16 8.84 9.46
N ALA A 77 0.06 9.24 10.70
CA ALA A 77 0.88 8.54 11.68
C ALA A 77 0.44 7.08 11.95
N PRO A 78 -0.84 6.77 12.25
CA PRO A 78 -1.27 5.39 12.49
C PRO A 78 -1.11 4.51 11.25
N ILE A 79 -1.40 5.04 10.06
CA ILE A 79 -1.27 4.31 8.79
C ILE A 79 0.21 4.01 8.51
N THR A 80 1.06 5.02 8.64
CA THR A 80 2.51 4.89 8.42
C THR A 80 3.13 3.94 9.44
N TYR A 81 2.68 3.98 10.70
CA TYR A 81 3.10 3.04 11.74
C TYR A 81 2.69 1.60 11.44
N PHE A 82 1.47 1.40 10.95
CA PHE A 82 0.98 0.08 10.53
C PHE A 82 1.80 -0.47 9.34
N HIS A 83 2.08 0.38 8.35
CA HIS A 83 2.94 0.06 7.21
C HIS A 83 4.37 -0.30 7.66
N LEU A 84 4.97 0.49 8.55
CA LEU A 84 6.29 0.21 9.14
C LEU A 84 6.33 -1.10 9.91
N GLN A 85 5.33 -1.38 10.75
CA GLN A 85 5.22 -2.65 11.48
C GLN A 85 5.16 -3.84 10.51
N THR A 86 4.43 -3.71 9.41
CA THR A 86 4.30 -4.75 8.38
C THR A 86 5.60 -4.93 7.59
N PHE A 87 6.28 -3.83 7.28
CA PHE A 87 7.60 -3.82 6.64
C PHE A 87 8.67 -4.49 7.52
N LEU A 88 8.75 -4.12 8.80
CA LEU A 88 9.70 -4.68 9.77
C LEU A 88 9.46 -6.17 10.02
N LYS A 89 8.20 -6.61 10.02
CA LYS A 89 7.84 -8.02 10.11
C LYS A 89 8.13 -8.82 8.83
N ARG A 90 8.72 -8.19 7.79
CA ARG A 90 8.92 -8.74 6.43
C ARG A 90 7.66 -9.35 5.82
N LYS A 91 6.48 -8.97 6.33
CA LYS A 91 5.17 -9.29 5.75
C LYS A 91 4.80 -8.36 4.59
N HIS A 92 5.71 -7.47 4.19
CA HIS A 92 5.57 -6.65 2.99
C HIS A 92 5.56 -7.50 1.73
N LEU A 93 6.24 -8.64 1.76
CA LEU A 93 6.18 -9.62 0.70
C LEU A 93 4.82 -10.29 0.84
N MET A 94 3.92 -10.06 -0.11
CA MET A 94 2.79 -10.96 -0.31
C MET A 94 3.40 -12.34 -0.58
N ASP A 95 3.44 -13.17 0.44
CA ASP A 95 4.01 -14.50 0.34
C ASP A 95 3.03 -15.32 -0.50
N VAL A 96 3.45 -15.62 -1.73
CA VAL A 96 2.69 -16.41 -2.72
C VAL A 96 2.15 -17.69 -2.08
N THR A 97 2.87 -18.23 -1.10
CA THR A 97 2.54 -19.44 -0.34
C THR A 97 1.30 -19.27 0.56
N GLU A 98 1.08 -18.08 1.13
CA GLU A 98 -0.07 -17.80 2.00
C GLU A 98 -1.34 -17.54 1.17
N ILE A 99 -1.20 -16.87 0.02
CA ILE A 99 -2.28 -16.67 -0.97
C ILE A 99 -2.75 -18.02 -1.54
N PHE A 100 -1.81 -18.88 -1.98
CA PHE A 100 -2.16 -20.22 -2.47
C PHE A 100 -2.91 -21.04 -1.41
N ARG A 101 -2.46 -21.01 -0.16
CA ARG A 101 -3.10 -21.76 0.93
C ARG A 101 -4.52 -21.26 1.25
N GLN A 102 -4.79 -19.96 1.11
CA GLN A 102 -6.14 -19.41 1.29
C GLN A 102 -7.08 -19.73 0.12
N ILE A 103 -6.57 -19.70 -1.12
CA ILE A 103 -7.34 -20.07 -2.31
C ILE A 103 -7.66 -21.57 -2.32
N ASP A 104 -6.69 -22.43 -2.01
CA ASP A 104 -6.88 -23.89 -1.97
C ASP A 104 -7.87 -24.30 -0.86
N GLY A 105 -7.80 -23.65 0.31
CA GLY A 105 -8.75 -23.86 1.41
C GLY A 105 -10.18 -23.43 1.11
N GLN A 106 -10.40 -22.44 0.22
CA GLN A 106 -11.76 -22.03 -0.20
C GLN A 106 -12.35 -22.98 -1.26
N LYS A 107 -11.50 -23.53 -2.14
CA LYS A 107 -11.92 -24.51 -3.16
C LYS A 107 -12.35 -25.85 -2.53
N GLU A 108 -11.74 -26.26 -1.41
CA GLU A 108 -12.14 -27.46 -0.67
C GLU A 108 -13.50 -27.31 0.04
N ILE A 109 -13.86 -26.10 0.49
CA ILE A 109 -15.12 -25.83 1.22
C ILE A 109 -16.31 -25.68 0.27
N GLN A 110 -16.10 -25.24 -0.97
CA GLN A 110 -17.17 -25.15 -1.99
C GLN A 110 -17.35 -26.43 -2.83
N GLY A 111 -16.45 -27.41 -2.68
CA GLY A 111 -16.46 -28.68 -3.43
C GLY A 111 -16.97 -29.91 -2.69
N GLY A 112 -17.47 -29.77 -1.45
CA GLY A 112 -18.05 -30.85 -0.64
C GLY A 112 -19.53 -30.63 -0.36
#